data_AF-A0A7J4B272-F1
#
_entry.id   AF-A0A7J4B272-F1
#
_cell.length_a   1.000
_cell.length_b   1.000
_cell.length_c   1.000
_cell.angle_alpha   90.00
_cell.angle_beta   90.00
_cell.angle_gamma   90.00
#
_symmetry.space_group_name_H-M   'P 1'
#
loop_
_entity.id
_entity.type
_entity.pdbx_description
1 polymer ?
#
loop_
_entity_poly.entity_id
_entity_poly.type
_entity_poly.pdbx_seq_one_letter_code
_entity_poly.pdbx_strand_id
1 'polypeptide(L)'
;MEYPKEVLTKNKKGEYEVRLLVSKGKYVKYQYIDPKTGKIVENGKFSIIMKSESGEEHLYLIPMKGRFLAIPVKDEKKHRKVWDGEKAVELW
;
A
#
# COMPACT_ATOMS: atom_id res chain seq x y z
N MET A 1 -13.75 12.85 -5.13
CA MET A 1 -13.30 11.89 -6.16
C MET A 1 -13.76 10.52 -5.73
N GLU A 2 -14.38 9.74 -6.61
CA GLU A 2 -14.79 8.37 -6.28
C GLU A 2 -13.71 7.42 -6.77
N TYR A 3 -13.16 6.60 -5.87
CA TYR A 3 -12.08 5.66 -6.20
C TYR A 3 -12.66 4.31 -6.64
N PRO A 4 -12.03 3.63 -7.62
CA PRO A 4 -12.41 2.28 -8.01
C PRO A 4 -12.35 1.28 -6.83
N LYS A 5 -13.24 0.28 -6.81
CA LYS A 5 -13.32 -0.68 -5.70
C LYS A 5 -12.04 -1.51 -5.54
N GLU A 6 -11.29 -1.71 -6.62
CA GLU A 6 -10.10 -2.56 -6.65
C GLU A 6 -8.92 -1.95 -5.90
N VAL A 7 -8.89 -0.62 -5.76
CA VAL A 7 -7.84 0.09 -5.01
C VAL A 7 -8.20 0.31 -3.54
N LEU A 8 -9.47 0.05 -3.18
CA LEU A 8 -9.97 0.18 -1.82
C LEU A 8 -9.58 -1.03 -0.96
N THR A 9 -9.42 -0.78 0.33
CA THR A 9 -9.33 -1.80 1.37
C THR A 9 -10.07 -1.34 2.61
N LYS A 10 -10.38 -2.29 3.50
CA LYS A 10 -10.79 -1.98 4.86
C LYS A 10 -9.62 -2.23 5.82
N ASN A 11 -9.41 -1.30 6.74
CA ASN A 11 -8.50 -1.50 7.86
C ASN A 11 -9.16 -2.36 8.95
N LYS A 12 -8.45 -2.61 10.05
CA LYS A 12 -8.96 -3.44 11.16
C LYS A 12 -10.17 -2.83 11.88
N LYS A 13 -10.41 -1.52 11.73
CA LYS A 13 -11.57 -0.81 12.28
C LYS A 13 -12.77 -0.80 11.31
N GLY A 14 -12.60 -1.36 10.11
CA GLY A 14 -13.64 -1.39 9.07
C GLY A 14 -13.71 -0.11 8.22
N GLU A 15 -12.79 0.84 8.41
CA GLU A 15 -12.74 2.09 7.66
C GLU A 15 -12.12 1.85 6.28
N TYR A 16 -12.63 2.55 5.26
CA TYR A 16 -12.12 2.44 3.90
C TYR A 16 -10.87 3.28 3.70
N GLU A 17 -9.90 2.69 3.00
CA GLU A 17 -8.63 3.32 2.64
C GLU A 17 -8.30 3.03 1.18
N VAL A 18 -7.58 3.94 0.53
CA VAL A 18 -7.08 3.77 -0.84
C VAL A 18 -5.60 3.44 -0.80
N ARG A 19 -5.17 2.43 -1.56
CA ARG A 19 -3.74 2.14 -1.78
C ARG A 19 -3.18 3.11 -2.82
N LEU A 20 -2.60 4.22 -2.38
CA LEU A 20 -1.95 5.20 -3.25
C LEU A 20 -0.53 4.74 -3.63
N LEU A 21 -0.27 4.59 -4.91
CA LEU A 21 1.06 4.27 -5.44
C LEU A 21 2.05 5.40 -5.12
N VAL A 22 3.23 5.02 -4.63
CA VAL A 22 4.32 5.96 -4.32
C VAL A 22 5.49 5.74 -5.28
N SER A 23 5.85 4.47 -5.56
CA SER A 23 6.88 4.15 -6.55
C SER A 23 6.72 2.72 -7.06
N LYS A 24 7.01 2.47 -8.34
CA LYS A 24 7.03 1.15 -8.96
C LYS A 24 8.36 0.94 -9.71
N GLY A 25 8.96 -0.24 -9.55
CA GLY A 25 10.23 -0.63 -10.16
C GLY A 25 10.55 -2.08 -9.81
N LYS A 26 11.75 -2.35 -9.28
CA LYS A 26 12.09 -3.67 -8.71
C LYS A 26 11.16 -4.08 -7.55
N TYR A 27 10.54 -3.10 -6.91
CA TYR A 27 9.54 -3.26 -5.87
C TYR A 27 8.39 -2.27 -6.10
N VAL A 28 7.23 -2.56 -5.51
CA VAL A 28 6.10 -1.63 -5.46
C VAL A 28 5.99 -1.06 -4.06
N LYS A 29 5.99 0.26 -3.96
CA LYS A 29 5.77 0.99 -2.71
C LYS A 29 4.48 1.77 -2.81
N TYR A 30 3.61 1.61 -1.82
CA TYR A 30 2.35 2.36 -1.74
C TYR A 30 2.06 2.75 -0.28
N GLN A 31 1.18 3.72 -0.10
CA GLN A 31 0.68 4.14 1.22
C GLN A 31 -0.84 4.15 1.23
N TYR A 32 -1.42 4.26 2.42
CA TYR A 32 -2.86 4.35 2.60
C TYR A 32 -3.27 5.82 2.76
N ILE A 33 -4.29 6.23 2.01
CA ILE A 33 -4.94 7.53 2.15
C ILE A 33 -6.42 7.35 2.44
N ASP A 34 -7.00 8.34 3.12
CA ASP A 34 -8.43 8.44 3.33
C ASP A 34 -9.11 8.82 1.99
N PRO A 35 -10.12 8.06 1.52
CA PRO A 35 -10.75 8.28 0.22
C PRO A 35 -11.54 9.60 0.13
N LYS A 36 -11.95 10.18 1.27
CA LYS A 36 -12.73 11.43 1.30
C LYS A 36 -11.83 12.65 1.28
N THR A 37 -10.69 12.60 1.98
CA THR A 37 -9.81 13.75 2.22
C THR A 37 -8.51 13.69 1.43
N GLY A 38 -8.12 12.52 0.92
CA GLY A 38 -6.82 12.30 0.26
C GLY A 38 -5.63 12.33 1.20
N LYS A 39 -5.84 12.48 2.52
CA LYS A 39 -4.77 12.56 3.52
C LYS A 39 -4.26 11.16 3.89
N ILE A 40 -2.97 11.09 4.25
CA ILE A 40 -2.33 9.86 4.72
C ILE A 40 -2.93 9.47 6.08
N VAL A 41 -3.28 8.19 6.26
CA VAL A 41 -3.98 7.69 7.48
C VAL A 41 -3.07 6.98 8.49
N GLU A 42 -1.94 6.41 8.05
CA GLU A 42 -1.10 5.52 8.86
C GLU A 42 0.25 6.19 9.27
N ASN A 43 0.23 7.46 9.66
CA ASN A 43 1.43 8.20 10.12
C ASN A 43 2.63 8.12 9.16
N GLY A 44 2.40 8.13 7.84
CA GLY A 44 3.46 8.04 6.84
C GLY A 44 4.09 6.65 6.68
N LYS A 45 3.48 5.61 7.27
CA LYS A 45 3.84 4.20 7.04
C LYS A 45 3.61 3.82 5.59
N PHE A 46 4.55 3.08 5.02
CA PHE A 46 4.46 2.52 3.68
C PHE A 46 4.25 1.00 3.71
N SER A 47 3.63 0.48 2.67
CA SER A 47 3.75 -0.93 2.28
C SER A 47 4.74 -1.03 1.14
N ILE A 48 5.63 -2.02 1.20
CA ILE A 48 6.51 -2.40 0.10
C ILE A 48 6.25 -3.87 -0.26
N ILE A 49 6.07 -4.13 -1.55
CA ILE A 49 5.91 -5.47 -2.13
C ILE A 49 7.10 -5.74 -3.03
N MET A 50 7.77 -6.85 -2.79
CA MET A 50 8.93 -7.30 -3.55
C MET A 50 8.63 -8.66 -4.16
N LYS A 51 9.15 -8.93 -5.36
CA LYS A 51 9.19 -10.29 -5.92
C LYS A 51 10.48 -10.96 -5.47
N SER A 52 10.36 -12.14 -4.87
CA SER A 52 11.45 -13.06 -4.58
C SER A 52 11.22 -14.38 -5.32
N GLU A 53 12.23 -15.26 -5.32
CA GLU A 53 12.10 -16.61 -5.89
C GLU A 53 11.03 -17.46 -5.18
N SER A 54 10.75 -17.15 -3.92
CA SER A 54 9.77 -17.85 -3.08
C SER A 54 8.36 -17.24 -3.14
N GLY A 55 8.17 -16.09 -3.78
CA GLY A 55 6.86 -15.45 -3.94
C GLY A 55 6.89 -13.94 -3.83
N GLU A 56 5.75 -13.34 -3.48
CA GLU A 56 5.72 -11.94 -3.07
C GLU A 56 6.11 -11.82 -1.59
N GLU A 57 6.89 -10.80 -1.26
CA GLU A 57 7.18 -10.42 0.11
C GLU A 57 6.56 -9.06 0.41
N HIS A 58 5.63 -9.02 1.36
CA HIS A 58 5.05 -7.78 1.87
C HIS A 58 5.69 -7.36 3.20
N LEU A 59 6.30 -6.17 3.23
CA LEU A 59 6.78 -5.50 4.44
C LEU A 59 6.03 -4.19 4.69
N TYR A 60 5.80 -3.87 5.96
CA TYR A 60 5.49 -2.50 6.39
C TYR A 60 6.78 -1.74 6.69
N LEU A 61 6.89 -0.51 6.21
CA LEU A 61 7.99 0.41 6.50
C LEU A 61 7.49 1.54 7.40
N ILE A 62 7.93 1.55 8.65
CA ILE A 62 7.62 2.61 9.62
C ILE A 62 8.77 3.62 9.60
N PRO A 63 8.52 4.90 9.25
CA PRO A 63 9.55 5.93 9.26
C PRO A 63 10.15 6.13 10.66
N MET A 64 11.47 6.18 10.72
CA MET A 64 12.27 6.53 11.91
C MET A 64 13.22 7.67 11.54
N LYS A 65 13.98 8.19 12.52
CA LYS A 65 15.01 9.20 12.24
C LYS A 65 16.11 8.63 11.32
N GLY A 66 16.07 9.01 10.04
CA GLY A 66 17.06 8.63 9.01
C GLY A 66 16.98 7.19 8.49
N ARG A 67 15.97 6.40 8.88
CA ARG A 67 15.81 5.00 8.45
C ARG A 67 14.36 4.54 8.54
N PHE A 68 14.09 3.30 8.13
CA PHE A 68 12.79 2.65 8.30
C PHE A 68 12.93 1.39 9.15
N LEU A 69 11.96 1.14 10.03
CA LEU A 69 11.76 -0.18 10.61
C LEU A 69 10.91 -1.01 9.65
N ALA A 70 11.43 -2.15 9.20
CA ALA A 70 10.72 -3.08 8.33
C ALA A 70 10.06 -4.20 9.15
N ILE A 71 8.75 -4.42 8.95
CA ILE A 71 7.97 -5.44 9.64
C ILE A 71 7.30 -6.35 8.61
N PRO A 72 7.60 -7.67 8.58
CA PRO A 72 6.94 -8.61 7.69
C PRO A 72 5.45 -8.74 7.96
N VAL A 73 4.66 -8.85 6.89
CA VAL A 73 3.22 -9.09 6.97
C VAL A 73 2.96 -10.59 6.81
N LYS A 74 2.40 -11.21 7.86
CA LYS A 74 2.16 -12.67 7.88
C LYS A 74 0.95 -13.11 7.04
N ASP A 75 -0.04 -12.24 6.91
CA ASP A 75 -1.28 -12.51 6.17
C ASP A 75 -1.34 -11.67 4.90
N GLU A 76 -1.00 -12.27 3.77
CA GLU A 76 -1.05 -11.59 2.49
C GLU A 76 -2.45 -11.64 1.87
N LYS A 77 -2.98 -10.46 1.54
CA LYS A 77 -4.11 -10.38 0.61
C LYS A 77 -3.55 -10.57 -0.81
N LYS A 78 -3.85 -11.72 -1.41
CA LYS A 78 -3.57 -12.00 -2.82
C LYS A 78 -4.45 -11.12 -3.72
N HIS A 79 -3.88 -10.64 -4.82
CA HIS A 79 -4.49 -9.74 -5.81
C HIS A 79 -4.98 -8.40 -5.23
N ARG A 80 -4.17 -7.35 -5.39
CA ARG A 80 -4.52 -5.98 -5.00
C ARG A 80 -4.07 -5.01 -6.08
N LYS A 81 -4.88 -4.01 -6.39
CA LYS A 81 -4.50 -2.88 -7.24
C LYS A 81 -4.12 -1.68 -6.40
N VAL A 82 -3.33 -0.79 -6.99
CA VAL A 82 -2.95 0.50 -6.42
C VAL A 82 -3.45 1.62 -7.32
N TRP A 83 -3.74 2.76 -6.75
CA TRP A 83 -4.13 3.97 -7.46
C TRP A 83 -2.88 4.74 -7.87
N ASP A 84 -2.67 4.97 -9.16
CA ASP A 84 -1.50 5.72 -9.67
C ASP A 84 -1.69 7.25 -9.70
N GLY A 85 -2.89 7.73 -9.39
CA GLY A 85 -3.29 9.12 -9.55
C GLY A 85 -4.42 9.30 -10.57
N GLU A 86 -4.54 8.36 -11.52
CA GLU A 86 -5.48 8.43 -12.64
C GLU A 86 -6.32 7.15 -12.82
N LYS A 87 -5.74 5.98 -12.53
CA LYS A 87 -6.38 4.67 -12.71
C LYS A 87 -5.89 3.63 -11.70
N ALA A 88 -6.65 2.55 -11.60
CA ALA A 88 -6.25 1.35 -10.86
C ALA A 88 -5.23 0.55 -11.68
N VAL A 89 -4.05 0.31 -11.11
CA VAL A 89 -2.97 -0.45 -11.76
C VAL A 89 -2.59 -1.69 -10.95
N GLU A 90 -2.15 -2.72 -11.66
CA GLU A 90 -1.59 -3.92 -11.05
C GLU A 90 -0.24 -3.63 -10.40
N LEU A 91 0.10 -4.42 -9.37
CA LEU A 91 1.43 -4.36 -8.77
C LEU A 91 2.52 -4.69 -9.79
N TRP A 92 2.26 -5.61 -10.72
CA TRP A 92 3.21 -6.08 -11.72
C TRP A 92 2.65 -5.85 -13.11
#